data_AF-A0A2M7C144-F1
#
_entry.id   AF-A0A2M7C144-F1
#
_cell.length_a   1.000
_cell.length_b   1.000
_cell.length_c   1.000
_cell.angle_alpha   90.00
_cell.angle_beta   90.00
_cell.angle_gamma   90.00
#
_symmetry.space_group_name_H-M   'P 1'
#
loop_
_entity.id
_entity.type
_entity.pdbx_description
1 polymer ?
#
loop_
_entity_poly.entity_id
_entity_poly.type
_entity_poly.pdbx_seq_one_letter_code
_entity_poly.pdbx_strand_id
1 'polypeptide(L)'
;MNQSPISFEFFPPQTAEGVEKLTVVRARLATLKPEFFSVTFGAGGSTQERTVDTIRQIHAEGYQAAPHLSCVGSTRDNIRAMLLAYRQMGI
;
A
#
# COMPACT_ATOMS: atom_id res chain seq x y z
N MET A 1 -2.02 25.74 -15.96
CA MET A 1 -0.97 25.57 -14.93
C MET A 1 -0.61 24.11 -14.92
N ASN A 2 0.64 23.73 -15.22
CA ASN A 2 1.10 22.36 -14.98
C ASN A 2 1.16 22.17 -13.46
N GLN A 3 0.23 21.39 -12.90
CA GLN A 3 0.34 20.96 -11.52
C GLN A 3 1.42 19.88 -11.44
N SER A 4 2.33 20.02 -10.47
CA SER A 4 3.29 18.96 -10.18
C SER A 4 2.55 17.72 -9.68
N PRO A 5 2.82 16.52 -10.21
CA PRO A 5 2.20 15.30 -9.71
C PRO A 5 2.60 15.07 -8.25
N ILE A 6 1.66 14.56 -7.46
CA ILE A 6 1.87 14.24 -6.04
C ILE A 6 1.45 12.79 -5.76
N SER A 7 2.05 12.21 -4.74
CA SER A 7 1.67 10.91 -4.16
C SER A 7 1.77 10.97 -2.65
N PHE A 8 1.07 10.08 -1.95
CA PHE A 8 1.15 9.98 -0.48
C PHE A 8 1.59 8.58 -0.07
N GLU A 9 2.40 8.52 0.98
CA GLU A 9 2.89 7.27 1.55
C GLU A 9 2.27 7.04 2.93
N PHE A 10 1.88 5.79 3.19
CA PHE A 10 1.33 5.37 4.47
C PHE A 10 2.11 4.22 5.09
N PHE A 11 2.09 4.16 6.42
CA PHE A 11 2.47 2.97 7.16
C PHE A 11 1.25 2.05 7.33
N PRO A 12 1.43 0.72 7.23
CA PRO A 12 0.34 -0.22 7.46
C PRO A 12 -0.15 -0.11 8.92
N PRO A 13 -1.47 0.09 9.14
CA PRO A 13 -2.03 0.24 10.48
C PRO A 13 -1.90 -1.06 11.27
N GLN A 14 -1.74 -0.95 12.59
CA GLN A 14 -1.56 -2.11 13.48
C GLN A 14 -2.84 -2.57 14.18
N THR A 15 -3.87 -1.72 14.21
CA THR A 15 -5.15 -1.96 14.89
C THR A 15 -6.32 -1.68 13.95
N ALA A 16 -7.49 -2.21 14.28
CA ALA A 16 -8.72 -1.95 13.54
C ALA A 16 -9.08 -0.45 13.52
N GLU A 17 -8.93 0.26 14.64
CA GLU A 17 -9.19 1.72 14.65
C GLU A 17 -8.19 2.46 13.74
N GLY A 18 -6.95 1.97 13.65
CA GLY A 18 -5.94 2.47 12.72
C GLY A 18 -6.36 2.31 11.25
N VAL A 19 -6.97 1.18 10.88
CA VAL A 19 -7.50 0.94 9.53
C VAL A 19 -8.61 1.93 9.19
N GLU A 20 -9.57 2.12 10.11
CA GLU A 20 -10.66 3.07 9.92
C GLU A 20 -10.15 4.51 9.78
N LYS A 21 -9.23 4.92 10.67
CA LYS A 21 -8.61 6.24 10.62
C LYS A 21 -7.85 6.46 9.31
N LEU A 22 -7.08 5.47 8.86
CA LEU A 22 -6.34 5.56 7.60
C LEU A 22 -7.31 5.71 6.41
N THR A 23 -8.41 4.99 6.41
CA THR A 23 -9.46 5.10 5.38
C THR A 23 -10.01 6.53 5.30
N VAL A 24 -10.34 7.14 6.45
CA VAL A 24 -10.83 8.52 6.50
C VAL A 24 -9.77 9.53 6.03
N VAL A 25 -8.52 9.38 6.46
CA VAL A 25 -7.42 10.27 6.06
C VAL A 25 -7.14 10.17 4.57
N ARG A 26 -7.07 8.94 4.03
CA ARG A 26 -6.87 8.70 2.61
C ARG A 26 -7.96 9.34 1.76
N ALA A 27 -9.23 9.20 2.14
CA ALA A 27 -10.34 9.84 1.43
C ALA A 27 -10.21 11.38 1.39
N ARG A 28 -9.73 12.00 2.47
CA ARG A 28 -9.45 13.45 2.50
C ARG A 28 -8.29 13.81 1.57
N LEU A 29 -7.21 13.05 1.59
CA LEU A 29 -6.04 13.29 0.73
C LEU A 29 -6.33 13.03 -0.75
N ALA A 30 -7.24 12.11 -1.07
CA ALA A 30 -7.67 11.82 -2.43
C ALA A 30 -8.31 13.03 -3.13
N THR A 31 -8.83 14.00 -2.38
CA THR A 31 -9.35 15.26 -2.95
C THR A 31 -8.27 16.09 -3.65
N LEU A 32 -7.00 15.86 -3.31
CA LEU A 32 -5.83 16.48 -3.94
C LEU A 32 -5.40 15.78 -5.24
N LYS A 33 -6.13 14.73 -5.66
CA LYS A 33 -5.90 13.96 -6.89
C LYS A 33 -4.45 13.45 -7.03
N PRO A 34 -3.93 12.70 -6.05
CA PRO A 34 -2.61 12.09 -6.17
C PRO A 34 -2.60 11.04 -7.30
N GLU A 35 -1.44 10.84 -7.91
CA GLU A 35 -1.23 9.81 -8.93
C GLU A 35 -1.42 8.40 -8.35
N PHE A 36 -0.95 8.18 -7.11
CA PHE A 36 -1.09 6.92 -6.39
C PHE A 36 -0.89 7.10 -4.87
N PHE A 37 -1.21 6.05 -4.13
CA PHE A 37 -0.86 5.90 -2.72
C PHE A 37 0.14 4.74 -2.54
N SER A 38 1.26 4.97 -1.85
CA SER A 38 2.19 3.89 -1.47
C SER A 38 1.94 3.42 -0.05
N VAL A 39 2.27 2.15 0.22
CA VAL A 39 2.25 1.58 1.57
C VAL A 39 3.60 0.94 1.85
N THR A 40 4.21 1.35 2.96
CA THR A 40 5.54 0.86 3.36
C THR A 40 5.51 -0.63 3.72
N PHE A 41 6.71 -1.23 3.71
CA PHE A 41 6.94 -2.63 4.02
C PHE A 41 7.83 -2.74 5.27
N GLY A 42 7.36 -3.44 6.29
CA GLY A 42 8.11 -3.63 7.53
C GLY A 42 9.37 -4.47 7.28
N ALA A 43 10.52 -3.97 7.76
CA ALA A 43 11.77 -4.71 7.69
C ALA A 43 11.64 -6.06 8.43
N GLY A 44 12.09 -7.15 7.80
CA GLY A 44 12.00 -8.50 8.36
C GLY A 44 10.62 -9.18 8.25
N GLY A 45 9.69 -8.63 7.46
CA GLY A 45 8.41 -9.29 7.12
C GLY A 45 7.31 -9.16 8.18
N SER A 46 7.57 -8.47 9.30
CA SER A 46 6.63 -8.34 10.43
C SER A 46 5.30 -7.64 10.10
N THR A 47 5.23 -6.88 9.01
CA THR A 47 4.00 -6.21 8.57
C THR A 47 3.59 -6.56 7.13
N GLN A 48 4.15 -7.63 6.55
CA GLN A 48 3.89 -8.01 5.16
C GLN A 48 2.39 -8.16 4.86
N GLU A 49 1.66 -8.89 5.71
CA GLU A 49 0.21 -9.10 5.55
C GLU A 49 -0.55 -7.78 5.61
N ARG A 50 -0.21 -6.92 6.57
CA ARG A 50 -0.86 -5.61 6.75
C ARG A 50 -0.61 -4.67 5.57
N THR A 51 0.59 -4.71 4.98
CA THR A 51 0.89 -3.97 3.74
C THR A 51 -0.01 -4.47 2.61
N VAL A 52 -0.12 -5.78 2.40
CA VAL A 52 -0.98 -6.38 1.37
C VAL A 52 -2.45 -6.00 1.57
N ASP A 53 -2.96 -6.09 2.80
CA ASP A 53 -4.35 -5.75 3.11
C ASP A 53 -4.65 -4.26 2.87
N THR A 54 -3.72 -3.38 3.27
CA THR A 54 -3.88 -1.94 3.02
C THR A 54 -3.88 -1.63 1.52
N ILE A 55 -2.99 -2.27 0.74
CA ILE A 55 -2.94 -2.12 -0.71
C ILE A 55 -4.21 -2.64 -1.38
N ARG A 56 -4.72 -3.80 -0.94
CA ARG A 56 -5.99 -4.34 -1.43
C ARG A 56 -7.14 -3.36 -1.18
N GLN A 57 -7.19 -2.74 0.00
CA GLN A 57 -8.22 -1.76 0.32
C GLN A 57 -8.13 -0.51 -0.56
N ILE A 58 -6.93 0.05 -0.74
CA ILE A 58 -6.69 1.22 -1.60
C ILE A 58 -7.13 0.92 -3.04
N HIS A 59 -6.78 -0.26 -3.56
CA HIS A 59 -7.16 -0.67 -4.91
C HIS A 59 -8.67 -0.89 -5.05
N ALA A 60 -9.32 -1.51 -4.05
CA ALA A 60 -10.76 -1.70 -4.03
C ALA A 60 -11.56 -0.39 -3.98
N GLU A 61 -10.96 0.67 -3.42
CA GLU A 61 -11.52 2.03 -3.43
C GLU A 61 -11.36 2.75 -4.79
N GLY A 62 -10.69 2.11 -5.76
CA GLY A 62 -10.50 2.64 -7.11
C GLY A 62 -9.26 3.52 -7.27
N TYR A 63 -8.35 3.53 -6.30
CA TYR A 63 -7.10 4.28 -6.37
C TYR A 63 -5.93 3.43 -6.87
N GLN A 64 -4.95 4.06 -7.53
CA GLN A 64 -3.67 3.41 -7.82
C GLN A 64 -2.91 3.19 -6.52
N ALA A 65 -2.41 1.98 -6.32
CA ALA A 65 -1.76 1.55 -5.09
C ALA A 65 -0.35 1.00 -5.41
N ALA A 66 0.65 1.44 -4.65
CA ALA A 66 2.04 1.02 -4.82
C ALA A 66 2.56 0.32 -3.54
N PRO A 67 2.58 -1.03 -3.50
CA PRO A 67 3.20 -1.74 -2.39
C PRO A 67 4.70 -1.54 -2.38
N HIS A 68 5.27 -1.19 -1.24
CA HIS A 68 6.70 -1.37 -1.04
C HIS A 68 7.02 -2.85 -0.87
N LEU A 69 8.24 -3.23 -1.28
CA LEU A 69 8.74 -4.59 -1.19
C LEU A 69 10.22 -4.55 -0.82
N SER A 70 10.61 -5.28 0.21
CA SER A 70 12.01 -5.45 0.62
C SER A 70 12.42 -6.92 0.52
N CYS A 71 13.67 -7.17 0.15
CA CYS A 71 14.24 -8.52 0.08
C CYS A 71 14.93 -8.95 1.39
N VAL A 72 15.15 -8.02 2.33
CA VAL A 72 15.84 -8.33 3.58
C VAL A 72 14.99 -9.28 4.43
N GLY A 73 15.53 -10.45 4.74
CA GLY A 73 14.85 -11.49 5.50
C GLY A 73 13.86 -12.34 4.69
N SER A 74 13.79 -12.17 3.38
CA SER A 74 12.92 -12.96 2.49
C SER A 74 13.73 -13.90 1.59
N THR A 75 13.19 -15.09 1.33
CA THR A 75 13.73 -15.96 0.29
C THR A 75 13.26 -15.50 -1.09
N ARG A 76 13.96 -15.94 -2.15
CA ARG A 76 13.54 -15.69 -3.54
C ARG A 76 12.11 -16.20 -3.81
N ASP A 77 11.73 -17.32 -3.20
CA ASP A 77 10.39 -17.89 -3.38
C ASP A 77 9.31 -17.07 -2.66
N ASN A 78 9.62 -16.50 -1.49
CA ASN A 78 8.71 -15.57 -0.82
C ASN A 78 8.46 -14.32 -1.68
N ILE A 79 9.53 -13.74 -2.23
CA ILE A 79 9.42 -12.57 -3.13
C ILE A 79 8.60 -12.91 -4.38
N ARG A 80 8.84 -14.08 -5.00
CA ARG A 80 8.05 -14.53 -6.15
C ARG A 80 6.57 -14.68 -5.81
N ALA A 81 6.24 -15.30 -4.69
CA ALA A 81 4.87 -15.49 -4.25
C ALA A 81 4.16 -14.13 -4.02
N MET A 82 4.84 -13.17 -3.39
CA MET A 82 4.32 -11.82 -3.20
C MET A 82 4.04 -11.09 -4.53
N LEU A 83 4.99 -11.11 -5.46
CA LEU A 83 4.82 -10.48 -6.77
C LEU A 83 3.66 -11.11 -7.56
N LEU A 84 3.48 -12.43 -7.46
CA LEU A 84 2.33 -13.12 -8.06
C LEU A 84 1.00 -12.68 -7.41
N ALA A 85 0.96 -12.54 -6.09
CA ALA A 85 -0.23 -12.07 -5.38
C ALA A 85 -0.61 -10.64 -5.81
N TYR A 86 0.36 -9.71 -5.88
CA TYR A 86 0.10 -8.35 -6.36
C TYR A 86 -0.41 -8.34 -7.81
N ARG A 87 0.23 -9.11 -8.69
CA ARG A 87 -0.20 -9.21 -10.09
C ARG A 87 -1.62 -9.78 -10.22
N GLN A 88 -2.00 -10.76 -9.40
CA GLN A 88 -3.36 -11.31 -9.38
C GLN A 88 -4.39 -10.30 -8.88
N MET A 89 -3.98 -9.38 -8.00
CA MET A 89 -4.82 -8.29 -7.51
C MET A 89 -4.98 -7.14 -8.51
N GLY A 90 -4.29 -7.16 -9.66
CA GLY A 90 -4.33 -6.06 -10.63
C GLY A 90 -3.41 -4.88 -10.26
N ILE A 91 -2.45 -5.13 -9.38
CA ILE A 91 -1.34 -4.21 -9.05
C ILE A 91 -0.18 -4.43 -10.02
#